data_AF-A0A7L0DP39-F1
#
_entry.id   AF-A0A7L0DP39-F1
#
_cell.length_a   1.000
_cell.length_b   1.000
_cell.length_c   1.000
_cell.angle_alpha   90.00
_cell.angle_beta   90.00
_cell.angle_gamma   90.00
#
_symmetry.space_group_name_H-M   'P 1'
#
loop_
_entity.id
_entity.type
_entity.pdbx_description
1 polymer ?
#
loop_
_entity_poly.entity_id
_entity_poly.type
_entity_poly.pdbx_seq_one_letter_code
_entity_poly.pdbx_strand_id
1 'polypeptide(L)'
;KFLYEPLPVESHLDHCMHDHFNAEIVTKTIENKQDAVDYLTWTFLYRRMTQNPNYYNLQGVSHRHLSDHLSELVEQTLSDLEQSKCISIEDEMDVAPLNLGMIAAYYYINYTTIELDSLFQMGSPQGRGEGEENLSGPTDHPPSHNPIGLLGHQGMELARGHPAPPPDPYLPPSSSSQAIRLIQACVDVLSSNGWLSPALAAMELAQMVTQAMWSKDSYLKQLPHFTSEHIKRCTDKGVESVFDIMEMEDEERNALLQLSEAQIADVARFCNRYPNIELSYEVVEKESIRSGGPVVVLVQLEREEEVTGPVIAPLFPQ
;
A
#
# COMPACT_ATOMS: atom_id res chain seq x y z
N LYS A 1 30.73 -21.62 -20.87
CA LYS A 1 30.48 -22.93 -20.22
C LYS A 1 28.98 -23.23 -20.17
N PHE A 2 28.16 -22.46 -19.45
CA PHE A 2 26.71 -22.68 -19.30
C PHE A 2 25.80 -22.38 -20.52
N LEU A 3 26.38 -22.06 -21.69
CA LEU A 3 25.65 -22.00 -22.97
C LEU A 3 25.66 -23.36 -23.70
N TYR A 4 26.58 -24.25 -23.32
CA TYR A 4 26.76 -25.58 -23.92
C TYR A 4 26.43 -26.72 -22.93
N GLU A 5 26.46 -26.43 -21.62
CA GLU A 5 26.04 -27.33 -20.54
C GLU A 5 24.74 -26.80 -19.90
N PRO A 6 23.84 -27.66 -19.40
CA PRO A 6 22.62 -27.22 -18.71
C PRO A 6 22.96 -26.41 -17.44
N LEU A 7 22.16 -25.38 -17.16
CA LEU A 7 22.39 -24.46 -16.05
C LEU A 7 22.05 -25.14 -14.70
N PRO A 8 22.96 -25.17 -13.71
CA PRO A 8 22.59 -25.57 -12.36
C PRO A 8 21.71 -24.49 -11.72
N VAL A 9 20.57 -24.91 -11.18
CA VAL A 9 19.62 -24.02 -10.50
C VAL A 9 19.62 -24.33 -9.01
N GLU A 10 19.83 -23.30 -8.19
CA GLU A 10 19.84 -23.36 -6.73
C GLU A 10 18.72 -22.48 -6.17
N SER A 11 18.15 -22.89 -5.03
CA SER A 11 17.22 -22.07 -4.26
C SER A 11 17.93 -20.89 -3.59
N HIS A 12 17.24 -19.76 -3.46
CA HIS A 12 17.63 -18.59 -2.65
C HIS A 12 16.53 -18.22 -1.63
N LEU A 13 15.60 -19.15 -1.37
CA LEU A 13 14.48 -18.93 -0.47
C LEU A 13 14.95 -18.54 0.93
N ASP A 14 16.08 -19.09 1.38
CA ASP A 14 16.75 -18.80 2.67
C ASP A 14 17.05 -17.32 2.91
N HIS A 15 17.16 -16.50 1.85
CA HIS A 15 17.36 -15.05 1.96
C HIS A 15 16.06 -14.23 1.95
N CYS A 16 14.92 -14.85 1.62
CA CYS A 16 13.64 -14.16 1.44
C CYS A 16 12.49 -14.86 2.17
N MET A 17 12.79 -15.58 3.27
CA MET A 17 11.80 -16.42 3.95
C MET A 17 10.76 -15.61 4.74
N HIS A 18 11.14 -14.45 5.27
CA HIS A 18 10.32 -13.68 6.21
C HIS A 18 8.92 -13.38 5.69
N ASP A 19 8.81 -12.87 4.45
CA ASP A 19 7.52 -12.51 3.86
C ASP A 19 6.62 -13.74 3.63
N HIS A 20 7.22 -14.86 3.23
CA HIS A 20 6.49 -16.12 3.05
C HIS A 20 6.01 -16.68 4.39
N PHE A 21 6.88 -16.73 5.40
CA PHE A 21 6.53 -17.20 6.74
C PHE A 21 5.42 -16.34 7.35
N ASN A 22 5.54 -15.01 7.25
CA ASN A 22 4.50 -14.11 7.71
C ASN A 22 3.14 -14.40 7.02
N ALA A 23 3.13 -14.58 5.70
CA ALA A 23 1.90 -14.90 4.97
C ALA A 23 1.29 -16.27 5.36
N GLU A 24 2.12 -17.29 5.56
CA GLU A 24 1.67 -18.62 5.98
C GLU A 24 1.20 -18.66 7.44
N ILE A 25 1.73 -17.80 8.32
CA ILE A 25 1.23 -17.61 9.68
C ILE A 25 -0.12 -16.88 9.66
N VAL A 26 -0.27 -15.83 8.84
CA VAL A 26 -1.54 -15.10 8.67
C VAL A 26 -2.65 -16.01 8.14
N THR A 27 -2.34 -16.91 7.21
CA THR A 27 -3.28 -17.90 6.67
C THR A 27 -3.48 -19.13 7.58
N LYS A 28 -2.73 -19.22 8.68
CA LYS A 28 -2.73 -20.33 9.64
C LYS A 28 -2.29 -21.67 9.04
N THR A 29 -1.46 -21.64 8.00
CA THR A 29 -0.73 -22.83 7.55
C THR A 29 0.40 -23.18 8.53
N ILE A 30 1.03 -22.16 9.12
CA ILE A 30 2.05 -22.29 10.17
C ILE A 30 1.44 -21.76 11.48
N GLU A 31 1.18 -22.64 12.43
CA GLU A 31 0.64 -22.26 13.76
C GLU A 31 1.69 -22.42 14.87
N ASN A 32 2.79 -23.12 14.63
CA ASN A 32 3.90 -23.30 15.56
C ASN A 32 5.25 -23.53 14.85
N LYS A 33 6.36 -23.53 15.62
CA LYS A 33 7.71 -23.74 15.07
C LYS A 33 7.89 -25.08 14.36
N GLN A 34 7.17 -26.14 14.74
CA GLN A 34 7.25 -27.44 14.06
C GLN A 34 6.58 -27.37 12.69
N ASP A 35 5.42 -26.72 12.56
CA ASP A 35 4.76 -26.51 11.27
C ASP A 35 5.65 -25.71 10.32
N ALA A 36 6.43 -24.75 10.82
CA ALA A 36 7.39 -24.00 10.03
C ALA A 36 8.53 -24.87 9.48
N VAL A 37 9.07 -25.78 10.30
CA VAL A 37 10.06 -26.78 9.85
C VAL A 37 9.43 -27.71 8.80
N ASP A 38 8.21 -28.17 9.06
CA ASP A 38 7.48 -29.05 8.14
C ASP A 38 7.21 -28.34 6.82
N TYR A 39 6.80 -27.07 6.84
CA TYR A 39 6.60 -26.22 5.66
C TYR A 39 7.87 -26.15 4.80
N LEU A 40 9.04 -25.95 5.41
CA LEU A 40 10.31 -25.92 4.68
C LEU A 40 10.62 -27.23 3.96
N THR A 41 10.15 -28.38 4.47
CA THR A 41 10.41 -29.69 3.82
C THR A 41 9.75 -29.82 2.45
N TRP A 42 8.71 -29.02 2.17
CA TRP A 42 8.01 -28.98 0.87
C TRP A 42 8.74 -28.15 -0.19
N THR A 43 9.76 -27.40 0.19
CA THR A 43 10.41 -26.41 -0.68
C THR A 43 11.48 -27.02 -1.58
N PHE A 44 11.82 -26.30 -2.65
CA PHE A 44 12.99 -26.63 -3.47
C PHE A 44 14.30 -26.48 -2.69
N LEU A 45 14.36 -25.55 -1.72
CA LEU A 45 15.49 -25.36 -0.81
C LEU A 45 15.88 -26.66 -0.11
N TYR A 46 14.92 -27.32 0.54
CA TYR A 46 15.16 -28.58 1.25
C TYR A 46 15.75 -29.66 0.34
N ARG A 47 15.24 -29.77 -0.89
CA ARG A 47 15.78 -30.72 -1.88
C ARG A 47 17.23 -30.41 -2.24
N ARG A 48 17.59 -29.13 -2.39
CA ARG A 48 18.93 -28.69 -2.81
C ARG A 48 19.97 -28.76 -1.69
N MET A 49 19.57 -28.56 -0.43
CA MET A 49 20.48 -28.69 0.74
C MET A 49 21.20 -30.04 0.80
N THR A 50 20.53 -31.12 0.41
CA THR A 50 21.13 -32.47 0.37
C THR A 50 22.09 -32.69 -0.81
N GLN A 51 21.94 -31.91 -1.89
CA GLN A 51 22.69 -32.09 -3.14
C GLN A 51 23.91 -31.16 -3.21
N ASN A 52 23.82 -29.97 -2.62
CA ASN A 52 24.89 -28.97 -2.60
C ASN A 52 24.95 -28.26 -1.23
N PRO A 53 25.30 -28.98 -0.14
CA PRO A 53 25.23 -28.47 1.23
C PRO A 53 26.10 -27.23 1.46
N ASN A 54 27.29 -27.18 0.84
CA ASN A 54 28.22 -26.06 1.00
C ASN A 54 27.67 -24.74 0.46
N TYR A 55 26.76 -24.77 -0.51
CA TYR A 55 26.11 -23.57 -1.05
C TYR A 55 25.25 -22.88 0.01
N TYR A 56 24.61 -23.66 0.86
CA TYR A 56 23.73 -23.22 1.94
C TYR A 56 24.44 -23.14 3.30
N ASN A 57 25.78 -23.19 3.31
CA ASN A 57 26.62 -23.22 4.52
C ASN A 57 26.40 -24.44 5.44
N LEU A 58 25.87 -25.56 4.93
CA LEU A 58 25.77 -26.80 5.71
C LEU A 58 27.12 -27.55 5.73
N GLN A 59 27.50 -28.04 6.91
CA GLN A 59 28.72 -28.85 7.11
C GLN A 59 28.53 -30.34 6.77
N GLY A 60 27.29 -30.78 6.55
CA GLY A 60 26.97 -32.17 6.25
C GLY A 60 25.52 -32.36 5.83
N VAL A 61 25.21 -33.56 5.34
CA VAL A 61 23.88 -33.93 4.81
C VAL A 61 23.18 -35.00 5.65
N SER A 62 23.66 -35.25 6.88
CA SER A 62 22.96 -36.17 7.78
C SER A 62 21.65 -35.54 8.24
N HIS A 63 20.69 -36.38 8.64
CA HIS A 63 19.40 -35.89 9.15
C HIS A 63 19.57 -34.90 10.31
N ARG A 64 20.60 -35.08 11.14
CA ARG A 64 20.93 -34.15 12.22
C ARG A 64 21.38 -32.79 11.68
N HIS A 65 22.33 -32.74 10.74
CA HIS A 65 22.79 -31.47 10.17
C HIS A 65 21.66 -30.71 9.47
N LEU A 66 20.79 -31.42 8.74
CA LEU A 66 19.64 -30.81 8.07
C LEU A 66 18.62 -30.27 9.08
N SER A 67 18.27 -31.08 10.09
CA SER A 67 17.33 -30.67 11.14
C SER A 67 17.85 -29.47 11.92
N ASP A 68 19.11 -29.51 12.36
CA ASP A 68 19.72 -28.42 13.13
C ASP A 68 19.72 -27.11 12.31
N HIS A 69 20.03 -27.18 11.01
CA HIS A 69 20.05 -26.01 10.12
C HIS A 69 18.65 -25.47 9.80
N LEU A 70 17.65 -26.34 9.56
CA LEU A 70 16.26 -25.91 9.37
C LEU A 70 15.70 -25.24 10.63
N SER A 71 15.99 -25.81 11.80
CA SER A 71 15.59 -25.23 13.08
C SER A 71 16.23 -23.85 13.29
N GLU A 72 17.52 -23.69 12.98
CA GLU A 72 18.20 -22.39 13.06
C GLU A 72 17.59 -21.35 12.10
N LEU A 73 17.29 -21.74 10.86
CA LEU A 73 16.62 -20.87 9.88
C LEU A 73 15.22 -20.43 10.34
N VAL A 74 14.43 -21.35 10.87
CA VAL A 74 13.09 -21.07 11.40
C VAL A 74 13.19 -20.12 12.60
N GLU A 75 14.07 -20.43 13.56
CA GLU A 75 14.25 -19.62 14.76
C GLU A 75 14.67 -18.19 14.42
N GLN A 76 15.66 -18.01 13.54
CA GLN A 76 16.11 -16.69 13.13
C GLN A 76 14.98 -15.91 12.44
N THR A 77 14.27 -16.54 11.51
CA THR A 77 13.21 -15.87 10.73
C THR A 77 12.04 -15.46 11.62
N LEU A 78 11.61 -16.34 12.53
CA LEU A 78 10.51 -16.03 13.46
C LEU A 78 10.93 -14.98 14.49
N SER A 79 12.18 -15.03 14.98
CA SER A 79 12.71 -14.01 15.88
C SER A 79 12.75 -12.63 15.22
N ASP A 80 13.16 -12.54 13.95
CA ASP A 80 13.16 -11.27 13.21
C ASP A 80 11.73 -10.74 13.00
N LEU A 81 10.79 -11.62 12.63
CA LEU A 81 9.37 -11.25 12.44
C LEU A 81 8.70 -10.80 13.75
N GLU A 82 9.03 -11.44 14.87
CA GLU A 82 8.58 -11.03 16.20
C GLU A 82 9.17 -9.68 16.59
N GLN A 83 10.47 -9.46 16.35
CA GLN A 83 11.13 -8.18 16.61
C GLN A 83 10.48 -7.03 15.83
N SER A 84 10.09 -7.27 14.58
CA SER A 84 9.34 -6.32 13.75
C SER A 84 7.84 -6.27 14.06
N LYS A 85 7.38 -6.94 15.13
CA LYS A 85 5.98 -6.98 15.60
C LYS A 85 4.98 -7.45 14.54
N CYS A 86 5.43 -8.28 13.59
CA CYS A 86 4.56 -8.89 12.59
C CYS A 86 3.84 -10.12 13.15
N ILE A 87 4.49 -10.84 14.07
CA ILE A 87 3.96 -12.01 14.76
C ILE A 87 4.21 -11.90 16.27
N SER A 88 3.55 -12.74 17.04
CA SER A 88 3.86 -13.00 18.45
C SER A 88 4.17 -14.47 18.65
N ILE A 89 5.17 -14.77 19.47
CA ILE A 89 5.52 -16.13 19.86
C ILE A 89 5.03 -16.38 21.30
N GLU A 90 4.17 -17.38 21.48
CA GLU A 90 3.63 -17.81 22.77
C GLU A 90 4.28 -19.13 23.20
N ASP A 91 4.60 -19.25 24.50
CA ASP A 91 5.23 -20.43 25.09
C ASP A 91 6.50 -20.92 24.36
N GLU A 92 7.23 -20.01 23.70
CA GLU A 92 8.44 -20.28 22.88
C GLU A 92 8.20 -21.23 21.69
N MET A 93 6.94 -21.51 21.34
CA MET A 93 6.58 -22.56 20.38
C MET A 93 5.48 -22.14 19.42
N ASP A 94 4.37 -21.61 19.93
CA ASP A 94 3.18 -21.28 19.15
C ASP A 94 3.33 -19.87 18.56
N VAL A 95 2.84 -19.67 17.33
CA VAL A 95 2.95 -18.39 16.63
C VAL A 95 1.58 -17.87 16.24
N ALA A 96 1.37 -16.57 16.40
CA ALA A 96 0.15 -15.91 15.98
C ALA A 96 0.44 -14.62 15.19
N PRO A 97 -0.37 -14.31 14.16
CA PRO A 97 -0.20 -13.08 13.40
C PRO A 97 -0.63 -11.87 14.21
N LEU A 98 0.16 -10.79 14.17
CA LEU A 98 -0.21 -9.47 14.69
C LEU A 98 -0.70 -8.55 13.57
N ASN A 99 -1.23 -7.39 13.95
CA ASN A 99 -1.83 -6.45 13.01
C ASN A 99 -0.89 -6.05 11.86
N LEU A 100 0.40 -5.80 12.15
CA LEU A 100 1.38 -5.45 11.11
C LEU A 100 1.64 -6.62 10.15
N GLY A 101 1.72 -7.85 10.67
CA GLY A 101 1.89 -9.05 9.86
C GLY A 101 0.70 -9.29 8.94
N MET A 102 -0.52 -9.08 9.44
CA MET A 102 -1.76 -9.16 8.65
C MET A 102 -1.76 -8.15 7.50
N ILE A 103 -1.36 -6.89 7.76
CA ILE A 103 -1.29 -5.85 6.74
C ILE A 103 -0.21 -6.19 5.69
N ALA A 104 0.98 -6.64 6.11
CA ALA A 104 2.05 -7.06 5.20
C ALA A 104 1.60 -8.17 4.25
N ALA A 105 0.99 -9.22 4.80
CA ALA A 105 0.49 -10.35 4.02
C ALA A 105 -0.64 -9.93 3.07
N TYR A 106 -1.57 -9.09 3.53
CA TYR A 106 -2.74 -8.67 2.74
C TYR A 106 -2.36 -7.85 1.50
N TYR A 107 -1.44 -6.88 1.65
CA TYR A 107 -1.01 -6.03 0.54
C TYR A 107 0.21 -6.56 -0.23
N TYR A 108 0.77 -7.68 0.22
CA TYR A 108 2.00 -8.28 -0.33
C TYR A 108 3.16 -7.28 -0.30
N ILE A 109 3.43 -6.76 0.89
CA ILE A 109 4.49 -5.79 1.19
C ILE A 109 5.53 -6.47 2.08
N ASN A 110 6.80 -6.15 1.85
CA ASN A 110 7.89 -6.70 2.64
C ASN A 110 7.78 -6.28 4.12
N TYR A 111 8.00 -7.22 5.04
CA TYR A 111 7.84 -6.97 6.48
C TYR A 111 8.71 -5.80 7.00
N THR A 112 9.93 -5.63 6.48
CA THR A 112 10.81 -4.49 6.84
C THR A 112 10.24 -3.14 6.39
N THR A 113 9.44 -3.13 5.32
CA THR A 113 8.80 -1.90 4.81
C THR A 113 7.69 -1.43 5.75
N ILE A 114 6.99 -2.36 6.40
CA ILE A 114 5.96 -2.01 7.40
C ILE A 114 6.60 -1.59 8.72
N GLU A 115 7.79 -2.11 9.07
CA GLU A 115 8.54 -1.68 10.24
C GLU A 115 9.00 -0.21 10.18
N LEU A 116 9.22 0.33 8.97
CA LEU A 116 9.55 1.74 8.73
C LEU A 116 8.46 2.72 9.19
N ASP A 117 7.32 2.23 9.68
CA ASP A 117 6.30 2.97 10.42
C ASP A 117 6.83 3.65 11.70
N SER A 118 8.03 3.30 12.18
CA SER A 118 8.80 4.10 13.16
C SER A 118 9.08 5.54 12.69
N LEU A 119 9.16 5.78 11.38
CA LEU A 119 9.45 7.10 10.81
C LEU A 119 8.29 8.09 10.95
N PHE A 120 7.02 7.62 10.99
CA PHE A 120 5.87 8.50 11.20
C PHE A 120 5.66 8.90 12.68
N GLN A 121 6.27 8.18 13.63
CA GLN A 121 6.26 8.57 15.06
C GLN A 121 6.93 9.94 15.32
N MET A 122 7.78 10.43 14.39
CA MET A 122 8.38 11.77 14.44
C MET A 122 7.37 12.92 14.24
N GLY A 123 6.11 12.62 13.89
CA GLY A 123 5.03 13.62 13.82
C GLY A 123 4.34 13.88 15.16
N SER A 124 4.58 13.08 16.19
CA SER A 124 4.08 13.37 17.54
C SER A 124 4.87 14.55 18.15
N PRO A 125 4.23 15.50 18.86
CA PRO A 125 4.94 16.60 19.52
C PRO A 125 5.97 16.14 20.57
N GLN A 126 5.96 14.84 20.94
CA GLN A 126 6.91 14.20 21.83
C GLN A 126 8.24 13.74 21.17
N GLY A 127 8.31 13.63 19.83
CA GLY A 127 9.45 13.01 19.11
C GLY A 127 10.44 13.97 18.44
N ARG A 128 10.61 15.20 18.96
CA ARG A 128 11.36 16.31 18.32
C ARG A 128 12.90 16.18 18.27
N GLY A 129 13.47 14.99 18.48
CA GLY A 129 14.88 14.84 18.84
C GLY A 129 15.82 14.31 17.76
N GLU A 130 15.53 13.15 17.17
CA GLU A 130 16.61 12.32 16.62
C GLU A 130 16.08 11.51 15.44
N GLY A 131 16.61 11.70 14.22
CA GLY A 131 16.27 10.82 13.10
C GLY A 131 16.46 11.34 11.68
N GLU A 132 17.09 12.48 11.42
CA GLU A 132 17.24 13.00 10.04
C GLU A 132 18.31 12.29 9.19
N GLU A 133 19.12 11.36 9.72
CA GLU A 133 20.29 10.84 8.97
C GLU A 133 20.23 9.40 8.42
N ASN A 134 19.18 8.60 8.66
CA ASN A 134 19.22 7.16 8.32
C ASN A 134 18.19 6.68 7.27
N LEU A 135 17.83 7.51 6.29
CA LEU A 135 16.91 7.13 5.21
C LEU A 135 17.57 6.36 4.03
N SER A 136 18.73 5.72 4.24
CA SER A 136 19.38 4.87 3.24
C SER A 136 19.67 3.46 3.77
N GLY A 137 18.61 2.71 4.07
CA GLY A 137 18.71 1.26 4.23
C GLY A 137 19.03 0.57 2.90
N PRO A 138 19.85 -0.50 2.87
CA PRO A 138 20.24 -1.16 1.64
C PRO A 138 19.07 -2.01 1.12
N THR A 139 18.25 -1.44 0.23
CA THR A 139 17.39 -2.22 -0.65
C THR A 139 18.16 -2.52 -1.93
N ASP A 140 18.14 -3.77 -2.40
CA ASP A 140 18.82 -4.27 -3.63
C ASP A 140 18.29 -3.65 -4.96
N HIS A 141 17.62 -2.51 -4.88
CA HIS A 141 17.18 -1.73 -6.03
C HIS A 141 18.12 -0.54 -6.28
N PRO A 142 18.47 -0.25 -7.55
CA PRO A 142 19.31 0.88 -7.88
C PRO A 142 18.73 2.19 -7.30
N PRO A 143 19.58 3.11 -6.81
CA PRO A 143 19.18 4.30 -6.03
C PRO A 143 18.29 5.32 -6.77
N SER A 144 17.90 5.06 -8.02
CA SER A 144 16.96 5.89 -8.79
C SER A 144 15.49 5.45 -8.67
N HIS A 145 15.19 4.34 -7.98
CA HIS A 145 13.83 3.79 -7.87
C HIS A 145 13.54 3.28 -6.46
N ASN A 146 13.66 4.15 -5.44
CA ASN A 146 13.15 3.85 -4.10
C ASN A 146 11.79 4.56 -3.89
N PRO A 147 10.66 3.99 -4.37
CA PRO A 147 9.34 4.59 -4.20
C PRO A 147 8.96 4.72 -2.72
N ILE A 148 9.55 3.92 -1.82
CA ILE A 148 9.31 3.96 -0.37
C ILE A 148 9.94 5.21 0.25
N GLY A 149 11.18 5.56 -0.13
CA GLY A 149 11.81 6.81 0.31
C GLY A 149 11.07 8.05 -0.21
N LEU A 150 10.54 7.98 -1.43
CA LEU A 150 9.74 9.04 -2.03
C LEU A 150 8.37 9.19 -1.35
N LEU A 151 7.68 8.08 -1.08
CA LEU A 151 6.38 8.03 -0.37
C LEU A 151 6.52 8.41 1.10
N GLY A 152 7.61 8.02 1.76
CA GLY A 152 7.94 8.44 3.12
C GLY A 152 8.18 9.94 3.19
N HIS A 153 9.00 10.51 2.31
CA HIS A 153 9.22 11.96 2.24
C HIS A 153 7.95 12.72 1.81
N GLN A 154 7.17 12.22 0.85
CA GLN A 154 5.90 12.83 0.41
C GLN A 154 4.82 12.74 1.49
N GLY A 155 4.67 11.60 2.17
CA GLY A 155 3.76 11.43 3.29
C GLY A 155 4.14 12.29 4.49
N MET A 156 5.43 12.47 4.75
CA MET A 156 5.94 13.36 5.81
C MET A 156 5.73 14.84 5.48
N GLU A 157 5.94 15.25 4.22
CA GLU A 157 5.63 16.61 3.74
C GLU A 157 4.12 16.89 3.81
N LEU A 158 3.27 15.94 3.43
CA LEU A 158 1.81 16.05 3.53
C LEU A 158 1.33 16.12 4.99
N ALA A 159 1.86 15.29 5.88
CA ALA A 159 1.59 15.37 7.32
C ALA A 159 2.07 16.70 7.94
N ARG A 160 3.08 17.35 7.33
CA ARG A 160 3.58 18.68 7.70
C ARG A 160 2.85 19.83 6.98
N GLY A 161 1.83 19.57 6.15
CA GLY A 161 1.08 20.58 5.41
C GLY A 161 1.84 21.20 4.22
N HIS A 162 2.95 20.58 3.80
CA HIS A 162 3.77 21.01 2.68
C HIS A 162 3.31 20.31 1.38
N PRO A 163 3.41 20.98 0.21
CA PRO A 163 3.09 20.36 -1.06
C PRO A 163 4.11 19.26 -1.38
N ALA A 164 3.66 18.02 -1.54
CA ALA A 164 4.49 16.91 -2.02
C ALA A 164 5.19 17.26 -3.36
N PRO A 165 6.31 16.59 -3.75
CA PRO A 165 6.86 16.52 -5.11
C PRO A 165 6.12 15.48 -5.99
N PRO A 166 6.10 15.61 -7.35
CA PRO A 166 5.14 14.86 -8.17
C PRO A 166 5.51 13.38 -8.21
N PRO A 167 4.54 12.46 -8.36
CA PRO A 167 4.86 11.16 -8.93
C PRO A 167 5.45 11.42 -10.33
N ASP A 168 6.63 10.88 -10.60
CA ASP A 168 7.29 11.03 -11.90
C ASP A 168 6.32 10.57 -13.01
N PRO A 169 5.97 11.41 -14.00
CA PRO A 169 5.11 10.99 -15.11
C PRO A 169 5.73 9.86 -15.95
N TYR A 170 7.01 9.54 -15.75
CA TYR A 170 7.70 8.40 -16.33
C TYR A 170 7.81 7.19 -15.38
N LEU A 171 7.11 7.20 -14.24
CA LEU A 171 7.10 6.06 -13.33
C LEU A 171 6.53 4.83 -14.09
N PRO A 172 7.29 3.73 -14.19
CA PRO A 172 6.82 2.57 -14.94
C PRO A 172 5.53 2.00 -14.31
N PRO A 173 4.63 1.37 -15.10
CA PRO A 173 3.36 0.82 -14.62
C PRO A 173 3.46 -0.06 -13.36
N SER A 174 4.53 -0.84 -13.29
CA SER A 174 4.86 -1.70 -12.14
C SER A 174 5.04 -0.94 -10.83
N SER A 175 5.46 0.32 -10.89
CA SER A 175 5.74 1.16 -9.72
C SER A 175 4.50 1.92 -9.24
N SER A 176 3.55 2.24 -10.12
CA SER A 176 2.30 2.90 -9.75
C SER A 176 1.33 1.97 -9.02
N SER A 177 1.19 0.72 -9.49
CA SER A 177 0.41 -0.32 -8.80
C SER A 177 1.02 -0.74 -7.46
N GLN A 178 2.35 -0.67 -7.33
CA GLN A 178 3.04 -0.87 -6.04
C GLN A 178 2.81 0.31 -5.09
N ALA A 179 2.78 1.55 -5.60
CA ALA A 179 2.55 2.74 -4.79
C ALA A 179 1.17 2.73 -4.11
N ILE A 180 0.10 2.36 -4.83
CA ILE A 180 -1.25 2.31 -4.25
C ILE A 180 -1.34 1.31 -3.10
N ARG A 181 -0.74 0.12 -3.25
CA ARG A 181 -0.72 -0.89 -2.17
C ARG A 181 0.01 -0.40 -0.94
N LEU A 182 1.15 0.27 -1.12
CA LEU A 182 1.90 0.89 -0.01
C LEU A 182 1.07 1.97 0.69
N ILE A 183 0.39 2.85 -0.06
CA ILE A 183 -0.44 3.91 0.51
C ILE A 183 -1.62 3.31 1.29
N GLN A 184 -2.27 2.27 0.76
CA GLN A 184 -3.36 1.58 1.46
C GLN A 184 -2.88 0.90 2.75
N ALA A 185 -1.71 0.26 2.74
CA ALA A 185 -1.11 -0.26 3.95
C ALA A 185 -0.83 0.85 4.98
N CYS A 186 -0.36 2.02 4.55
CA CYS A 186 -0.22 3.18 5.45
C CYS A 186 -1.57 3.59 6.06
N VAL A 187 -2.66 3.63 5.28
CA VAL A 187 -4.01 3.94 5.81
C VAL A 187 -4.40 2.96 6.92
N ASP A 188 -4.20 1.66 6.72
CA ASP A 188 -4.57 0.62 7.68
C ASP A 188 -3.72 0.69 8.95
N VAL A 189 -2.43 0.97 8.80
CA VAL A 189 -1.52 1.16 9.94
C VAL A 189 -1.87 2.42 10.75
N LEU A 190 -2.08 3.56 10.08
CA LEU A 190 -2.41 4.84 10.73
C LEU A 190 -3.77 4.77 11.43
N SER A 191 -4.75 4.11 10.81
CA SER A 191 -6.08 3.90 11.40
C SER A 191 -6.05 2.94 12.59
N SER A 192 -5.23 1.88 12.55
CA SER A 192 -5.02 0.96 13.67
C SER A 192 -4.40 1.65 14.89
N ASN A 193 -3.56 2.67 14.66
CA ASN A 193 -2.98 3.52 15.71
C ASN A 193 -3.91 4.66 16.18
N GLY A 194 -5.08 4.84 15.55
CA GLY A 194 -6.05 5.88 15.89
C GLY A 194 -5.67 7.29 15.43
N TRP A 195 -4.81 7.42 14.42
CA TRP A 195 -4.33 8.72 13.92
C TRP A 195 -5.17 9.22 12.75
N LEU A 196 -6.23 9.97 13.06
CA LEU A 196 -7.20 10.43 12.06
C LEU A 196 -6.60 11.30 10.95
N SER A 197 -5.88 12.36 11.30
CA SER A 197 -5.37 13.33 10.30
C SER A 197 -4.37 12.69 9.32
N PRO A 198 -3.34 11.95 9.76
CA PRO A 198 -2.47 11.20 8.86
C PRO A 198 -3.20 10.16 8.00
N ALA A 199 -4.18 9.44 8.56
CA ALA A 199 -4.94 8.46 7.81
C ALA A 199 -5.74 9.10 6.66
N LEU A 200 -6.39 10.25 6.92
CA LEU A 200 -7.08 11.02 5.88
C LEU A 200 -6.10 11.55 4.82
N ALA A 201 -4.93 12.05 5.22
CA ALA A 201 -3.91 12.50 4.28
C ALA A 201 -3.39 11.36 3.39
N ALA A 202 -3.26 10.14 3.92
CA ALA A 202 -2.90 8.97 3.12
C ALA A 202 -4.02 8.57 2.14
N MET A 203 -5.30 8.68 2.53
CA MET A 203 -6.42 8.48 1.61
C MET A 203 -6.43 9.53 0.48
N GLU A 204 -6.17 10.80 0.79
CA GLU A 204 -6.03 11.86 -0.21
C GLU A 204 -4.83 11.60 -1.15
N LEU A 205 -3.70 11.13 -0.61
CA LEU A 205 -2.54 10.75 -1.40
C LEU A 205 -2.88 9.64 -2.41
N ALA A 206 -3.68 8.64 -2.02
CA ALA A 206 -4.12 7.59 -2.94
C ALA A 206 -4.92 8.17 -4.12
N GLN A 207 -5.81 9.13 -3.86
CA GLN A 207 -6.59 9.82 -4.89
C GLN A 207 -5.70 10.68 -5.80
N MET A 208 -4.77 11.43 -5.20
CA MET A 208 -3.78 12.25 -5.89
C MET A 208 -2.90 11.44 -6.84
N VAL A 209 -2.39 10.30 -6.37
CA VAL A 209 -1.58 9.37 -7.18
C VAL A 209 -2.43 8.78 -8.30
N THR A 210 -3.68 8.38 -8.02
CA THR A 210 -4.59 7.82 -9.03
C THR A 210 -4.94 8.83 -10.13
N GLN A 211 -5.12 10.11 -9.80
CA GLN A 211 -5.48 11.13 -10.79
C GLN A 211 -4.27 11.90 -11.35
N ALA A 212 -3.05 11.61 -10.86
CA ALA A 212 -1.83 12.35 -11.17
C ALA A 212 -1.95 13.86 -10.88
N MET A 213 -2.42 14.18 -9.68
CA MET A 213 -2.75 15.54 -9.25
C MET A 213 -2.22 15.91 -7.88
N TRP A 214 -2.12 17.21 -7.65
CA TRP A 214 -1.80 17.79 -6.34
C TRP A 214 -3.05 18.10 -5.53
N SER A 215 -2.92 18.10 -4.19
CA SER A 215 -3.97 18.59 -3.29
C SER A 215 -4.30 20.07 -3.50
N LYS A 216 -3.36 20.85 -4.06
CA LYS A 216 -3.53 22.27 -4.39
C LYS A 216 -3.97 22.52 -5.84
N ASP A 217 -4.02 21.47 -6.67
CA ASP A 217 -4.52 21.61 -8.03
C ASP A 217 -6.05 21.78 -8.02
N SER A 218 -6.59 22.39 -9.07
CA SER A 218 -8.04 22.38 -9.29
C SER A 218 -8.52 20.94 -9.55
N TYR A 219 -9.64 20.56 -8.93
CA TYR A 219 -10.31 19.27 -9.16
C TYR A 219 -10.69 19.05 -10.63
N LEU A 220 -10.89 20.14 -11.39
CA LEU A 220 -11.20 20.09 -12.82
C LEU A 220 -10.06 19.49 -13.66
N LYS A 221 -8.83 19.41 -13.13
CA LYS A 221 -7.70 18.79 -13.82
C LYS A 221 -7.86 17.28 -14.02
N GLN A 222 -8.80 16.63 -13.31
CA GLN A 222 -9.16 15.23 -13.51
C GLN A 222 -9.88 15.01 -14.86
N LEU A 223 -10.55 16.05 -15.38
CA LEU A 223 -11.35 15.93 -16.59
C LEU A 223 -10.44 15.75 -17.82
N PRO A 224 -10.80 14.85 -18.75
CA PRO A 224 -10.03 14.67 -19.97
C PRO A 224 -10.01 15.96 -20.80
N HIS A 225 -8.89 16.23 -21.47
CA HIS A 225 -8.68 17.40 -22.33
C HIS A 225 -8.64 18.77 -21.62
N PHE A 226 -8.70 18.81 -20.29
CA PHE A 226 -8.59 20.07 -19.55
C PHE A 226 -7.14 20.56 -19.49
N THR A 227 -6.92 21.77 -20.01
CA THR A 227 -5.64 22.50 -19.86
C THR A 227 -5.78 23.59 -18.79
N SER A 228 -4.65 24.17 -18.37
CA SER A 228 -4.65 25.30 -17.42
C SER A 228 -5.50 26.50 -17.88
N GLU A 229 -5.67 26.68 -19.20
CA GLU A 229 -6.54 27.73 -19.77
C GLU A 229 -8.03 27.41 -19.56
N HIS A 230 -8.42 26.14 -19.74
CA HIS A 230 -9.79 25.69 -19.45
C HIS A 230 -10.12 25.90 -17.98
N ILE A 231 -9.23 25.44 -17.09
CA ILE A 231 -9.39 25.59 -15.65
C ILE A 231 -9.54 27.06 -15.26
N LYS A 232 -8.67 27.94 -15.77
CA LYS A 232 -8.74 29.37 -15.48
C LYS A 232 -10.09 29.97 -15.88
N ARG A 233 -10.60 29.66 -17.08
CA ARG A 233 -11.91 30.13 -17.55
C ARG A 233 -13.06 29.63 -16.67
N CYS A 234 -13.00 28.37 -16.23
CA CYS A 234 -13.97 27.80 -15.30
C CYS A 234 -13.96 28.55 -13.97
N THR A 235 -12.77 28.74 -13.37
CA THR A 235 -12.62 29.45 -12.10
C THR A 235 -13.06 30.92 -12.20
N ASP A 236 -12.72 31.62 -13.29
CA ASP A 236 -13.16 33.01 -13.53
C ASP A 236 -14.70 33.14 -13.60
N LYS A 237 -15.40 32.03 -13.89
CA LYS A 237 -16.86 31.95 -13.95
C LYS A 237 -17.49 31.37 -12.66
N GLY A 238 -16.68 30.99 -11.67
CA GLY A 238 -17.13 30.39 -10.41
C GLY A 238 -17.39 28.89 -10.49
N VAL A 239 -16.86 28.20 -11.50
CA VAL A 239 -16.89 26.73 -11.62
C VAL A 239 -15.57 26.17 -11.05
N GLU A 240 -15.65 25.46 -9.93
CA GLU A 240 -14.50 24.94 -9.18
C GLU A 240 -14.53 23.41 -9.01
N SER A 241 -15.69 22.77 -9.23
CA SER A 241 -15.91 21.34 -9.02
C SER A 241 -16.41 20.59 -10.27
N VAL A 242 -16.28 19.26 -10.27
CA VAL A 242 -16.85 18.41 -11.33
C VAL A 242 -18.38 18.48 -11.32
N PHE A 243 -19.00 18.63 -10.15
CA PHE A 243 -20.45 18.77 -10.01
C PHE A 243 -20.94 20.06 -10.69
N ASP A 244 -20.20 21.17 -10.56
CA ASP A 244 -20.55 22.43 -11.22
C ASP A 244 -20.62 22.24 -12.75
N ILE A 245 -19.69 21.49 -13.34
CA ILE A 245 -19.70 21.15 -14.77
C ILE A 245 -20.89 20.26 -15.15
N MET A 246 -21.30 19.35 -14.27
CA MET A 246 -22.44 18.44 -14.49
C MET A 246 -23.78 19.17 -14.44
N GLU A 247 -23.89 20.19 -13.59
CA GLU A 247 -25.10 21.01 -13.42
C GLU A 247 -25.24 22.10 -14.50
N MET A 248 -24.18 22.36 -15.27
CA MET A 248 -24.20 23.35 -16.36
C MET A 248 -25.02 22.88 -17.56
N GLU A 249 -25.81 23.82 -18.10
CA GLU A 249 -26.51 23.66 -19.38
C GLU A 249 -25.54 23.44 -20.55
N ASP A 250 -25.93 22.60 -21.50
CA ASP A 250 -25.08 22.17 -22.62
C ASP A 250 -24.50 23.34 -23.43
N GLU A 251 -25.33 24.36 -23.73
CA GLU A 251 -24.92 25.55 -24.48
C GLU A 251 -23.85 26.35 -23.72
N GLU A 252 -24.04 26.50 -22.41
CA GLU A 252 -23.14 27.24 -21.54
C GLU A 252 -21.82 26.50 -21.33
N ARG A 253 -21.89 25.18 -21.15
CA ARG A 253 -20.74 24.28 -21.01
C ARG A 253 -19.90 24.28 -22.28
N ASN A 254 -20.52 24.13 -23.45
CA ASN A 254 -19.81 24.11 -24.73
C ASN A 254 -19.13 25.46 -25.02
N ALA A 255 -19.80 26.58 -24.73
CA ALA A 255 -19.23 27.91 -24.88
C ALA A 255 -18.04 28.17 -23.93
N LEU A 256 -18.10 27.63 -22.71
CA LEU A 256 -17.05 27.76 -21.70
C LEU A 256 -15.82 26.90 -22.03
N LEU A 257 -16.05 25.63 -22.34
CA LEU A 257 -14.99 24.64 -22.53
C LEU A 257 -14.31 24.80 -23.90
N GLN A 258 -15.05 25.17 -24.94
CA GLN A 258 -14.52 25.31 -26.31
C GLN A 258 -13.79 24.04 -26.81
N LEU A 259 -14.27 22.88 -26.39
CA LEU A 259 -13.77 21.57 -26.81
C LEU A 259 -14.53 21.08 -28.05
N SER A 260 -13.91 20.18 -28.82
CA SER A 260 -14.61 19.49 -29.92
C SER A 260 -15.68 18.53 -29.41
N GLU A 261 -16.65 18.16 -30.26
CA GLU A 261 -17.72 17.22 -29.89
C GLU A 261 -17.18 15.88 -29.36
N ALA A 262 -16.08 15.37 -29.93
CA ALA A 262 -15.44 14.14 -29.46
C ALA A 262 -14.86 14.29 -28.04
N GLN A 263 -14.24 15.45 -27.75
CA GLN A 263 -13.68 15.73 -26.44
C GLN A 263 -14.76 15.98 -25.38
N ILE A 264 -15.86 16.64 -25.75
CA ILE A 264 -17.03 16.79 -24.89
C ILE A 264 -17.64 15.42 -24.56
N ALA A 265 -17.68 14.49 -25.52
CA ALA A 265 -18.14 13.13 -25.27
C ALA A 265 -17.24 12.37 -24.25
N ASP A 266 -15.93 12.59 -24.30
CA ASP A 266 -15.01 12.04 -23.29
C ASP A 266 -15.24 12.64 -21.90
N VAL A 267 -15.45 13.95 -21.82
CA VAL A 267 -15.79 14.66 -20.57
C VAL A 267 -17.11 14.14 -20.00
N ALA A 268 -18.14 14.01 -20.82
CA ALA A 268 -19.43 13.45 -20.40
C ALA A 268 -19.29 12.01 -19.88
N ARG A 269 -18.47 11.18 -20.53
CA ARG A 269 -18.18 9.82 -20.05
C ARG A 269 -17.49 9.84 -18.67
N PHE A 270 -16.59 10.80 -18.44
CA PHE A 270 -15.98 11.00 -17.12
C PHE A 270 -17.02 11.39 -16.08
N CYS A 271 -17.84 12.41 -16.34
CA CYS A 271 -18.89 12.88 -15.44
C CYS A 271 -19.86 11.77 -15.04
N ASN A 272 -20.35 10.98 -16.00
CA ASN A 272 -21.25 9.84 -15.74
C ASN A 272 -20.57 8.71 -14.93
N ARG A 273 -19.25 8.69 -14.86
CA ARG A 273 -18.49 7.73 -14.04
C ARG A 273 -18.13 8.27 -12.67
N TYR A 274 -18.09 9.59 -12.55
CA TYR A 274 -17.70 10.29 -11.34
C TYR A 274 -18.66 9.88 -10.19
N PRO A 275 -18.13 9.61 -8.99
CA PRO A 275 -18.96 9.15 -7.88
C PRO A 275 -19.88 10.27 -7.38
N ASN A 276 -21.19 10.08 -7.59
CA ASN A 276 -22.24 10.79 -6.87
C ASN A 276 -22.87 9.79 -5.88
N ILE A 277 -22.62 9.97 -4.59
CA ILE A 277 -23.02 9.04 -3.53
C ILE A 277 -23.71 9.83 -2.43
N GLU A 278 -24.94 9.46 -2.11
CA GLU A 278 -25.67 9.99 -0.98
C GLU A 278 -25.33 9.19 0.28
N LEU A 279 -25.02 9.90 1.37
CA LEU A 279 -24.71 9.31 2.67
C LEU A 279 -25.83 9.59 3.65
N SER A 280 -26.34 8.55 4.30
CA SER A 280 -27.14 8.66 5.50
C SER A 280 -26.52 7.83 6.63
N TYR A 281 -26.74 8.24 7.88
CA TYR A 281 -26.25 7.50 9.04
C TYR A 281 -27.23 7.56 10.20
N GLU A 282 -27.24 6.51 11.02
CA GLU A 282 -27.99 6.46 12.27
C GLU A 282 -27.18 5.83 13.40
N VAL A 283 -27.42 6.28 14.63
CA VAL A 283 -26.84 5.68 15.83
C VAL A 283 -27.85 4.72 16.42
N VAL A 284 -27.52 3.43 16.43
CA VAL A 284 -28.39 2.37 16.94
C VAL A 284 -28.57 2.57 18.46
N GLU A 285 -29.82 2.54 18.92
CA GLU A 285 -30.19 2.67 20.34
C GLU A 285 -29.58 3.92 21.04
N LYS A 286 -29.62 5.07 20.37
CA LYS A 286 -29.02 6.34 20.82
C LYS A 286 -29.34 6.71 22.28
N GLU A 287 -30.54 6.38 22.77
CA GLU A 287 -30.99 6.69 24.12
C GLU A 287 -30.46 5.72 25.20
N SER A 288 -29.93 4.56 24.81
CA SER A 288 -29.47 3.49 25.72
C SER A 288 -27.95 3.37 25.84
N ILE A 289 -27.20 4.35 25.32
CA ILE A 289 -25.74 4.37 25.35
C ILE A 289 -25.23 4.53 26.79
N ARG A 290 -24.29 3.68 27.18
CA ARG A 290 -23.64 3.70 28.50
C ARG A 290 -22.12 3.76 28.33
N SER A 291 -21.45 4.39 29.30
CA SER A 291 -19.99 4.43 29.32
C SER A 291 -19.41 3.00 29.34
N GLY A 292 -18.42 2.75 28.47
CA GLY A 292 -17.80 1.44 28.30
C GLY A 292 -18.63 0.42 27.49
N GLY A 293 -19.85 0.77 27.09
CA GLY A 293 -20.67 -0.06 26.20
C GLY A 293 -20.31 0.14 24.72
N PRO A 294 -20.60 -0.85 23.86
CA PRO A 294 -20.45 -0.69 22.41
C PRO A 294 -21.45 0.35 21.89
N VAL A 295 -21.02 1.13 20.90
CA VAL A 295 -21.86 2.06 20.14
C VAL A 295 -21.77 1.68 18.68
N VAL A 296 -22.92 1.52 18.02
CA VAL A 296 -22.98 1.15 16.60
C VAL A 296 -23.51 2.33 15.82
N VAL A 297 -22.74 2.76 14.82
CA VAL A 297 -23.16 3.74 13.82
C VAL A 297 -23.39 3.00 12.52
N LEU A 298 -24.64 2.98 12.05
CA LEU A 298 -24.99 2.43 10.75
C LEU A 298 -24.83 3.53 9.71
N VAL A 299 -24.06 3.28 8.66
CA VAL A 299 -23.89 4.19 7.52
C VAL A 299 -24.47 3.51 6.29
N GLN A 300 -25.32 4.22 5.57
CA GLN A 300 -25.90 3.78 4.30
C GLN A 300 -25.38 4.69 3.20
N LEU A 301 -24.89 4.07 2.12
CA LEU A 301 -24.40 4.75 0.93
C LEU A 301 -25.32 4.36 -0.23
N GLU A 302 -25.95 5.35 -0.85
CA GLU A 302 -26.81 5.15 -2.01
C GLU A 302 -26.16 5.81 -3.23
N ARG A 303 -26.19 5.10 -4.36
CA ARG A 303 -25.69 5.61 -5.64
C ARG A 303 -26.83 5.62 -6.64
N GLU A 304 -27.15 6.81 -7.16
CA GLU A 304 -28.28 7.01 -8.07
C GLU A 304 -28.08 6.33 -9.44
N GLU A 305 -26.84 6.17 -9.89
CA GLU A 305 -26.52 5.63 -11.23
C GLU A 305 -25.73 4.30 -11.18
N GLU A 306 -26.09 3.38 -12.08
CA GLU A 306 -25.38 2.11 -12.30
C GLU A 306 -24.07 2.35 -13.06
N VAL A 307 -22.94 2.07 -12.42
CA VAL A 307 -21.62 2.27 -13.04
C VAL A 307 -21.12 1.06 -13.79
N THR A 308 -20.82 1.27 -15.08
CA THR A 308 -20.33 0.24 -16.01
C THR A 308 -18.83 0.38 -16.33
N GLY A 309 -17.97 -0.18 -15.48
CA GLY A 309 -16.52 -0.30 -15.75
C GLY A 309 -15.62 0.45 -14.76
N PRO A 310 -14.29 0.47 -14.98
CA PRO A 310 -13.32 0.96 -13.99
C PRO A 310 -13.35 2.48 -13.82
N VAL A 311 -12.60 2.95 -12.80
CA VAL A 311 -12.27 4.37 -12.60
C VAL A 311 -11.56 4.91 -13.84
N ILE A 312 -11.94 6.11 -14.29
CA ILE A 312 -11.26 6.79 -15.39
C ILE A 312 -10.07 7.56 -14.80
N ALA A 313 -8.87 7.08 -15.12
CA ALA A 313 -7.60 7.65 -14.67
C ALA A 313 -6.57 7.54 -15.82
N PRO A 314 -6.65 8.40 -16.86
CA PRO A 314 -5.89 8.23 -18.10
C PRO A 314 -4.37 8.39 -17.92
N LEU A 315 -3.95 9.05 -16.84
CA LEU A 315 -2.53 9.27 -16.51
C LEU A 315 -1.99 8.23 -15.51
N PHE A 316 -2.82 7.30 -15.04
CA PHE A 316 -2.41 6.27 -14.10
C PHE A 316 -2.21 4.94 -14.83
N PRO A 317 -0.97 4.42 -14.89
CA PRO A 317 -0.74 3.10 -15.44
C PRO A 317 -1.15 2.04 -14.41
N GLN A 318 -2.10 1.17 -14.78
CA GLN A 318 -2.50 0.00 -13.98
C GLN A 318 -1.48 -1.13 -14.08
#